data_AF-A0A3D6C6B9-F1
#
_entry.id   AF-A0A3D6C6B9-F1
#
_cell.length_a   1.000
_cell.length_b   1.000
_cell.length_c   1.000
_cell.angle_alpha   90.00
_cell.angle_beta   90.00
_cell.angle_gamma   90.00
#
_symmetry.space_group_name_H-M   'P 1'
#
loop_
_entity.id
_entity.type
_entity.pdbx_description
1 polymer ?
#
loop_
_entity_poly.entity_id
_entity_poly.type
_entity_poly.pdbx_seq_one_letter_code
_entity_poly.pdbx_strand_id
1 'polypeptide(L)' 'MDNLDVKENDLKKIRIELGLTITALSRLADVSTKVISQTERMLTNPTQVTKSKIVKGLNLAISGDEEKIEYTRVFPNDDL' A
#
# COMPACT_ATOMS: atom_id res chain seq x y z
N MET A 1 -1.50 28.55 -2.83
CA MET A 1 -0.36 27.61 -3.03
C MET A 1 -0.96 26.26 -3.36
N ASP A 2 -0.98 25.89 -4.63
CA ASP A 2 -1.33 24.54 -5.03
C ASP A 2 -0.21 23.61 -4.57
N ASN A 3 -0.53 22.72 -3.63
CA ASN A 3 0.39 21.77 -3.05
C ASN A 3 0.48 20.54 -3.97
N LEU A 4 1.01 20.76 -5.18
CA LEU A 4 0.97 19.79 -6.30
C LEU A 4 2.06 18.71 -6.27
N ASP A 5 2.79 18.55 -5.16
CA ASP A 5 3.97 17.67 -5.12
C ASP A 5 4.03 16.69 -3.93
N VAL A 6 2.96 16.64 -3.13
CA VAL A 6 2.84 15.54 -2.16
C VAL A 6 2.44 14.30 -2.94
N LYS A 7 3.42 13.47 -3.32
CA LYS A 7 3.17 12.08 -3.71
C LYS A 7 2.51 11.39 -2.53
N GLU A 8 1.22 11.55 -2.37
CA GLU A 8 0.47 10.93 -1.28
C GLU A 8 0.09 9.52 -1.73
N ASN A 9 0.20 8.56 -0.80
CA ASN A 9 -0.34 7.22 -0.99
C ASN A 9 -1.27 6.89 0.17
N ASP A 10 -2.23 6.02 -0.08
CA ASP A 10 -3.26 5.65 0.90
C ASP A 10 -2.92 4.36 1.67
N LEU A 11 -1.69 3.84 1.52
CA LEU A 11 -1.29 2.54 2.06
C LEU A 11 -1.54 2.42 3.56
N LYS A 12 -1.14 3.43 4.33
CA LYS A 12 -1.31 3.41 5.79
C LYS A 12 -2.78 3.38 6.18
N LYS A 13 -3.59 4.21 5.51
CA LYS A 13 -5.03 4.33 5.76
C LYS A 13 -5.71 3.00 5.51
N ILE A 14 -5.53 2.44 4.31
CA ILE A 14 -6.14 1.17 3.90
C ILE A 14 -5.68 0.02 4.79
N ARG A 15 -4.38 -0.06 5.12
CA ARG A 15 -3.87 -1.09 6.03
C ARG A 15 -4.57 -1.04 7.41
N ILE A 16 -4.78 0.15 7.96
CA ILE A 16 -5.44 0.34 9.26
C ILE A 16 -6.94 0.00 9.15
N GLU A 17 -7.61 0.39 8.06
CA GLU A 17 -9.01 0.03 7.80
C GLU A 17 -9.22 -1.49 7.76
N LEU A 18 -8.25 -2.24 7.21
CA LEU A 18 -8.23 -3.71 7.23
C LEU A 18 -7.78 -4.32 8.57
N GLY A 19 -7.51 -3.52 9.60
CA GLY A 19 -7.06 -4.01 10.91
C GLY A 19 -5.66 -4.63 10.92
N LEU A 20 -4.84 -4.38 9.89
CA LEU A 20 -3.52 -5.00 9.75
C LEU A 20 -2.44 -4.21 10.47
N THR A 21 -1.52 -4.91 11.13
CA THR A 21 -0.23 -4.33 11.54
C THR A 21 0.74 -4.26 10.35
N ILE A 22 1.80 -3.43 10.43
CA ILE A 22 2.87 -3.42 9.42
C ILE A 22 3.48 -4.83 9.25
N THR A 23 3.66 -5.55 10.36
CA THR A 23 4.19 -6.92 10.35
C THR A 23 3.22 -7.91 9.68
N ALA A 24 1.92 -7.76 9.87
CA ALA A 24 0.93 -8.61 9.21
C ALA A 24 0.95 -8.39 7.69
N LEU A 25 0.91 -7.13 7.24
CA LEU A 25 1.01 -6.81 5.81
C LEU A 25 2.34 -7.26 5.22
N SER A 26 3.44 -7.13 5.96
CA SER A 26 4.77 -7.59 5.55
C SER A 26 4.78 -9.07 5.19
N ARG A 27 4.14 -9.90 6.02
CA ARG A 27 4.02 -11.34 5.79
C ARG A 27 3.13 -11.66 4.58
N LEU A 28 1.99 -10.98 4.44
CA LEU A 28 1.05 -11.20 3.34
C LEU A 28 1.62 -10.76 1.98
N ALA A 29 2.35 -9.65 1.96
CA ALA A 29 2.91 -9.07 0.74
C ALA A 29 4.26 -9.67 0.33
N ASP A 30 4.93 -10.44 1.22
CA ASP A 30 6.33 -10.83 1.04
C ASP A 30 7.24 -9.60 0.77
N VAL A 31 7.09 -8.59 1.63
CA VAL A 31 7.84 -7.32 1.60
C VAL A 31 8.25 -6.97 3.02
N SER A 32 9.50 -6.53 3.23
CA SER A 32 9.99 -6.21 4.58
C SER A 32 9.16 -5.11 5.28
N THR A 33 9.05 -5.19 6.61
CA THR A 33 8.40 -4.17 7.45
C THR A 33 9.00 -2.78 7.26
N LYS A 34 10.33 -2.69 7.04
CA LYS A 34 11.04 -1.44 6.72
C LYS A 34 10.52 -0.82 5.43
N VAL A 35 10.39 -1.61 4.36
CA VAL A 35 9.89 -1.11 3.07
C VAL A 35 8.46 -0.63 3.19
N ILE A 36 7.58 -1.38 3.87
CA ILE A 36 6.19 -0.95 4.11
C ILE A 36 6.17 0.37 4.90
N SER A 37 6.90 0.47 6.01
CA SER A 37 6.95 1.68 6.83
C SER A 37 7.51 2.89 6.08
N GLN A 38 8.55 2.70 5.26
CA GLN A 38 9.10 3.76 4.42
C GLN A 38 8.13 4.20 3.33
N THR A 39 7.40 3.25 2.73
CA THR A 39 6.37 3.51 1.71
C THR A 39 5.23 4.34 2.31
N GLU A 40 4.67 3.94 3.45
CA GLU A 40 3.61 4.67 4.16
C GLU A 40 3.98 6.11 4.53
N ARG A 41 5.28 6.38 4.68
CA ARG A 41 5.83 7.68 5.08
C ARG A 41 6.41 8.46 3.90
N MET A 42 6.23 7.97 2.67
CA MET A 42 6.81 8.55 1.45
C MET A 42 8.33 8.72 1.49
N LEU A 43 9.03 7.94 2.32
CA LEU A 43 10.49 8.01 2.43
C LEU A 43 11.20 7.32 1.27
N THR A 44 10.49 6.45 0.56
CA THR A 44 10.98 5.75 -0.62
C THR A 44 9.87 5.69 -1.66
N ASN A 45 10.26 5.61 -2.93
CA ASN A 45 9.36 5.24 -4.03
C ASN A 45 9.72 3.81 -4.48
N PRO A 46 9.03 2.77 -3.97
CA PRO A 46 9.34 1.39 -4.34
C PRO A 46 9.09 1.12 -5.82
N THR A 47 9.65 0.02 -6.33
CA THR A 47 9.38 -0.42 -7.71
C THR A 47 7.91 -0.80 -7.88
N GLN A 48 7.41 -0.76 -9.11
CA GLN A 48 6.05 -1.21 -9.46
C GLN A 48 5.78 -2.66 -9.01
N VAL A 49 6.80 -3.53 -9.07
CA VAL A 49 6.72 -4.92 -8.58
C VAL A 49 6.48 -4.94 -7.07
N THR A 50 7.22 -4.14 -6.29
CA THR A 50 7.02 -4.06 -4.84
C THR A 50 5.66 -3.46 -4.48
N LYS A 51 5.22 -2.40 -5.17
CA LYS A 51 3.89 -1.81 -4.99
C LYS A 51 2.79 -2.82 -5.30
N SER A 52 2.91 -3.56 -6.39
CA SER A 52 2.00 -4.65 -6.76
C SER A 52 1.94 -5.76 -5.69
N LYS A 53 3.09 -6.15 -5.12
CA LYS A 53 3.14 -7.10 -4.00
C LYS A 53 2.37 -6.59 -2.78
N ILE A 54 2.53 -5.31 -2.44
CA ILE A 54 1.82 -4.66 -1.33
C ILE A 54 0.30 -4.70 -1.55
N VAL A 55 -0.17 -4.31 -2.74
CA VAL A 55 -1.60 -4.34 -3.10
C VAL A 55 -2.15 -5.77 -3.03
N LYS A 56 -1.41 -6.76 -3.55
CA LYS A 56 -1.78 -8.18 -3.41
C LYS A 56 -1.88 -8.60 -1.95
N GLY A 57 -0.93 -8.19 -1.10
CA GLY A 57 -0.95 -8.46 0.34
C GLY A 57 -2.18 -7.88 1.05
N LEU A 58 -2.59 -6.65 0.70
CA LEU A 58 -3.84 -6.06 1.20
C LEU A 58 -5.06 -6.88 0.76
N ASN A 59 -5.11 -7.28 -0.51
CA ASN A 59 -6.20 -8.06 -1.09
C ASN A 59 -6.32 -9.51 -0.58
N LEU A 60 -5.25 -10.05 0.00
CA LEU A 60 -5.27 -11.35 0.70
C LEU A 60 -5.89 -11.26 2.10
N ALA A 61 -5.90 -10.08 2.72
CA ALA A 61 -6.55 -9.87 4.01
C ALA A 61 -8.07 -9.70 3.88
N ILE A 62 -8.55 -9.34 2.69
CA ILE A 62 -9.97 -9.24 2.37
C ILE A 62 -10.58 -10.65 2.26
N SER A 63 -11.58 -10.94 3.10
CA SER A 63 -12.29 -12.22 3.10
C SER A 63 -13.51 -12.20 2.17
N GLY A 64 -13.79 -13.33 1.52
CA GLY A 64 -15.04 -13.56 0.79
C GLY A 64 -15.22 -12.73 -0.48
N ASP A 65 -16.45 -12.24 -0.70
CA ASP A 65 -16.91 -11.53 -1.91
C ASP A 65 -16.72 -10.00 -1.83
N GLU A 66 -15.95 -9.51 -0.86
CA GLU A 66 -15.61 -8.10 -0.75
C GLU A 66 -14.80 -7.61 -1.96
N GLU A 67 -15.08 -6.38 -2.40
CA GLU A 67 -14.41 -5.75 -3.53
C GLU A 67 -12.90 -5.65 -3.29
N LYS A 68 -12.11 -6.05 -4.29
CA LYS A 68 -10.65 -5.95 -4.22
C LYS A 68 -10.21 -4.49 -4.29
N ILE A 69 -9.17 -4.17 -3.51
CA ILE A 69 -8.51 -2.88 -3.54
C ILE A 69 -7.72 -2.77 -4.83
N GLU A 70 -8.09 -1.78 -5.63
CA GLU A 70 -7.38 -1.40 -6.86
C GLU A 70 -6.02 -0.76 -6.58
N TYR A 71 -5.09 -0.94 -7.51
CA TYR A 71 -3.73 -0.39 -7.38
C TYR A 71 -3.74 1.13 -7.23
N THR A 72 -4.51 1.83 -8.08
CA THR A 72 -4.63 3.29 -8.09
C THR A 72 -5.27 3.83 -6.81
N ARG A 73 -6.07 3.01 -6.11
CA ARG A 73 -6.58 3.38 -4.78
C ARG A 73 -5.47 3.44 -3.74
N VAL A 74 -4.43 2.61 -3.85
CA VAL A 74 -3.29 2.62 -2.92
C VAL A 74 -2.25 3.66 -3.37
N PHE A 75 -1.98 3.73 -4.67
CA PHE A 75 -0.97 4.59 -5.29
C PHE A 75 -1.62 5.45 -6.40
N PRO A 76 -2.37 6.51 -6.05
CA PRO A 76 -3.14 7.31 -7.02
C PRO A 76 -2.29 8.16 -7.96
N ASN A 77 -1.05 8.46 -7.56
CA ASN A 77 -0.13 9.33 -8.29
C ASN A 77 0.94 8.54 -9.06
N ASP A 78 0.73 7.25 -9.28
CA ASP A 78 1.60 6.42 -10.11
C ASP A 78 1.10 6.41 -11.55
N ASP A 79 1.99 6.71 -12.50
CA ASP A 79 1.73 6.51 -13.92
C ASP A 79 1.75 4.99 -14.19
N LEU A 80 0.59 4.39 -14.46
CA LEU A 80 0.43 2.96 -14.76
C LEU A 80 0.85 2.60 -16.19
#